data_AF-A0A512RQW9-F1
#
_entry.id   AF-A0A512RQW9-F1
#
_cell.length_a   1.000
_cell.length_b   1.000
_cell.length_c   1.000
_cell.angle_alpha   90.00
_cell.angle_beta   90.00
_cell.angle_gamma   90.00
#
_symmetry.space_group_name_H-M   'P 1'
#
loop_
_entity.id
_entity.type
_entity.pdbx_description
1 polymer ?
#
loop_
_entity_poly.entity_id
_entity_poly.type
_entity_poly.pdbx_seq_one_letter_code
_entity_poly.pdbx_strand_id
1 'polypeptide(L)'
;MVETKNLKDKNALINKATTKNTISKKAGRKSAAKKTVKKNNSSKNNRPKNPAPTSNFPRHEVEKSLRIPRTILEQNAGKDTSEAEVSKYIGVKGVSSGPPAVEISSAIKYGFLERTGQKQFKLTDLSKRILRPQTQDDEVKGYRQAILNAPVISEVYKHYRGENLPDRTFFENALIETFKVPQEKLTEFIDIFLASLTTARLVEKTGDKYRLLDISSEGDKTLVDTDSEIRKLSRNTSLSADDSCFVMMPFASPIGDYYKKIYEPAIEKAGLKPIRADNEIFGVGKIIDQIWEGINTAKVLIGELTGRNANVFYELGLAHALKKPVVLISSNEGDVPFDLQHIRVIYYDVHDPFWGQKLIDKVAENILSAIRNPEETILFK
;
A
#
# COMPACT_ATOMS: atom_id res chain seq x y z
N MET A 1 -44.19 -30.69 -29.87
CA MET A 1 -45.23 -31.73 -29.71
C MET A 1 -44.72 -32.69 -28.64
N VAL A 2 -45.52 -32.91 -27.58
CA VAL A 2 -45.32 -33.87 -26.46
C VAL A 2 -44.18 -33.48 -25.48
N GLU A 3 -44.39 -32.84 -24.33
CA GLU A 3 -45.21 -33.12 -23.12
C GLU A 3 -44.73 -34.35 -22.32
N THR A 4 -44.08 -34.13 -21.17
CA THR A 4 -44.29 -34.95 -19.96
C THR A 4 -44.14 -34.12 -18.68
N LYS A 5 -45.00 -34.49 -17.74
CA LYS A 5 -45.44 -33.83 -16.52
C LYS A 5 -44.64 -34.30 -15.30
N ASN A 6 -44.44 -33.36 -14.37
CA ASN A 6 -44.86 -33.41 -12.95
C ASN A 6 -44.29 -34.50 -12.03
N LEU A 7 -43.71 -34.09 -10.88
CA LEU A 7 -44.10 -34.60 -9.57
C LEU A 7 -43.59 -33.67 -8.44
N LYS A 8 -44.53 -32.99 -7.78
CA LYS A 8 -44.41 -32.51 -6.40
C LYS A 8 -44.72 -33.68 -5.46
N ASP A 9 -44.06 -33.76 -4.31
CA ASP A 9 -44.68 -33.80 -2.97
C ASP A 9 -43.76 -34.36 -1.87
N LYS A 10 -44.10 -33.94 -0.63
CA LYS A 10 -43.75 -34.45 0.71
C LYS A 10 -42.61 -33.69 1.43
N ASN A 11 -42.76 -33.23 2.67
CA ASN A 11 -43.86 -33.29 3.63
C ASN A 11 -43.60 -32.27 4.75
N ALA A 12 -44.68 -31.67 5.26
CA ALA A 12 -44.73 -30.93 6.52
C ALA A 12 -45.35 -31.80 7.62
N LEU A 13 -45.17 -31.36 8.88
CA LEU A 13 -45.87 -31.73 10.13
C LEU A 13 -45.32 -32.91 10.94
N ILE A 14 -44.76 -32.60 12.12
CA ILE A 14 -44.95 -33.39 13.35
C ILE A 14 -45.20 -32.43 14.52
N ASN A 15 -46.32 -32.65 15.22
CA ASN A 15 -46.71 -32.02 16.47
C ASN A 15 -47.45 -33.06 17.33
N LYS A 16 -47.04 -33.22 18.60
CA LYS A 16 -47.77 -33.69 19.82
C LYS A 16 -46.78 -34.39 20.77
N ALA A 17 -46.47 -33.81 21.95
CA ALA A 17 -47.20 -33.92 23.23
C ALA A 17 -47.11 -35.36 23.80
N THR A 18 -46.59 -35.63 25.01
CA THR A 18 -47.08 -35.29 26.37
C THR A 18 -45.98 -35.77 27.37
N THR A 19 -45.80 -35.32 28.63
CA THR A 19 -46.73 -35.37 29.78
C THR A 19 -46.12 -34.69 31.05
N LYS A 20 -46.93 -33.90 31.78
CA LYS A 20 -47.16 -33.79 33.26
C LYS A 20 -45.97 -33.53 34.23
N ASN A 21 -46.07 -32.79 35.36
CA ASN A 21 -47.23 -32.32 36.15
C ASN A 21 -46.84 -31.25 37.23
N THR A 22 -47.74 -30.29 37.48
CA THR A 22 -48.22 -29.68 38.77
C THR A 22 -47.22 -29.00 39.75
N ILE A 23 -47.49 -27.86 40.42
CA ILE A 23 -48.60 -27.41 41.32
C ILE A 23 -48.54 -25.86 41.46
N SER A 24 -49.52 -25.05 41.01
CA SER A 24 -50.64 -24.37 41.73
C SER A 24 -50.33 -23.27 42.79
N LYS A 25 -50.87 -22.03 42.60
CA LYS A 25 -51.99 -21.45 43.41
C LYS A 25 -52.39 -19.99 43.04
N LYS A 26 -53.72 -19.82 42.84
CA LYS A 26 -54.69 -18.72 43.17
C LYS A 26 -54.40 -17.27 42.70
N ALA A 27 -55.21 -16.59 41.86
CA ALA A 27 -56.67 -16.32 41.74
C ALA A 27 -57.11 -14.98 42.38
N GLY A 28 -57.72 -14.11 41.55
CA GLY A 28 -58.48 -12.93 42.01
C GLY A 28 -58.69 -11.85 40.92
N ARG A 29 -59.79 -11.92 40.17
CA ARG A 29 -60.33 -10.86 39.30
C ARG A 29 -61.09 -9.82 40.13
N LYS A 30 -60.97 -8.52 39.82
CA LYS A 30 -62.11 -7.58 39.69
C LYS A 30 -61.68 -6.22 39.11
N SER A 31 -62.56 -5.69 38.29
CA SER A 31 -62.43 -4.51 37.43
C SER A 31 -62.90 -3.20 38.07
N ALA A 32 -62.23 -2.12 37.66
CA ALA A 32 -62.70 -0.75 37.45
C ALA A 32 -63.16 0.11 38.65
N ALA A 33 -62.32 1.10 38.99
CA ALA A 33 -62.75 2.41 39.44
C ALA A 33 -61.84 3.50 38.83
N LYS A 34 -62.45 4.46 38.12
CA LYS A 34 -61.84 5.68 37.57
C LYS A 34 -61.26 6.54 38.71
N LYS A 35 -60.02 7.02 38.56
CA LYS A 35 -59.54 8.27 39.19
C LYS A 35 -58.36 8.88 38.42
N THR A 36 -58.66 9.99 37.75
CA THR A 36 -57.83 11.20 37.57
C THR A 36 -56.31 11.05 37.41
N VAL A 37 -55.86 11.26 36.17
CA VAL A 37 -54.46 11.49 35.80
C VAL A 37 -53.97 12.81 36.40
N LYS A 38 -53.13 12.73 37.43
CA LYS A 38 -52.15 13.78 37.76
C LYS A 38 -50.85 13.45 37.03
N LYS A 39 -50.49 14.30 36.05
CA LYS A 39 -49.13 14.39 35.51
C LYS A 39 -48.17 14.67 36.68
N ASN A 40 -47.16 13.82 36.87
CA ASN A 40 -45.89 14.23 37.46
C ASN A 40 -44.77 13.27 37.06
N ASN A 41 -43.77 13.86 36.41
CA ASN A 41 -42.37 13.48 36.26
C ASN A 41 -42.05 12.04 35.87
N SER A 42 -41.90 11.84 34.55
CA SER A 42 -40.99 10.82 34.02
C SER A 42 -39.59 11.06 34.58
N SER A 43 -39.07 10.03 35.24
CA SER A 43 -37.68 9.92 35.63
C SER A 43 -36.78 10.17 34.42
N LYS A 44 -35.96 11.23 34.51
CA LYS A 44 -34.80 11.39 33.65
C LYS A 44 -33.92 10.15 33.85
N ASN A 45 -33.95 9.24 32.88
CA ASN A 45 -32.92 8.23 32.74
C ASN A 45 -31.60 8.96 32.48
N ASN A 46 -30.87 9.23 33.56
CA ASN A 46 -29.44 9.51 33.55
C ASN A 46 -28.75 8.22 33.08
N ARG A 47 -28.80 7.93 31.78
CA ARG A 47 -27.73 7.17 31.16
C ARG A 47 -26.50 8.08 31.19
N PRO A 48 -25.36 7.64 31.74
CA PRO A 48 -24.12 8.36 31.52
C PRO A 48 -23.98 8.50 30.01
N LYS A 49 -23.93 9.74 29.51
CA LYS A 49 -23.45 9.99 28.15
C LYS A 49 -22.01 9.50 28.16
N ASN A 50 -21.78 8.26 27.74
CA ASN A 50 -20.44 7.84 27.39
C ASN A 50 -19.92 8.91 26.41
N PRO A 51 -18.78 9.56 26.69
CA PRO A 51 -18.20 10.47 25.74
C PRO A 51 -18.10 9.70 24.42
N ALA A 52 -18.63 10.30 23.35
CA ALA A 52 -18.53 9.70 22.02
C ALA A 52 -17.07 9.26 21.83
N PRO A 53 -16.82 8.00 21.42
CA PRO A 53 -15.45 7.51 21.29
C PRO A 53 -14.68 8.52 20.45
N THR A 54 -13.62 9.08 21.02
CA THR A 54 -12.73 9.97 20.28
C THR A 54 -12.26 9.20 19.06
N SER A 55 -12.64 9.64 17.86
CA SER A 55 -12.26 8.96 16.62
C SER A 55 -10.78 8.63 16.65
N ASN A 56 -10.40 7.40 16.26
CA ASN A 56 -9.00 6.97 16.30
C ASN A 56 -8.14 7.71 15.25
N PHE A 57 -8.76 8.36 14.27
CA PHE A 57 -8.09 9.10 13.19
C PHE A 57 -8.35 10.62 13.26
N PRO A 58 -7.59 11.46 12.52
CA PRO A 58 -7.84 12.90 12.41
C PRO A 58 -9.22 13.21 11.80
N ARG A 59 -9.92 14.24 12.27
CA ARG A 59 -11.26 14.62 11.79
C ARG A 59 -11.25 15.82 10.83
N HIS A 60 -10.06 16.23 10.41
CA HIS A 60 -9.82 17.27 9.43
C HIS A 60 -8.69 16.80 8.51
N GLU A 61 -8.64 17.31 7.28
CA GLU A 61 -7.49 17.08 6.40
C GLU A 61 -6.21 17.71 6.97
N VAL A 62 -5.07 17.20 6.49
CA VAL A 62 -3.75 17.55 7.00
C VAL A 62 -3.48 19.07 6.99
N GLU A 63 -3.86 19.78 5.93
CA GLU A 63 -3.66 21.23 5.83
C GLU A 63 -4.57 22.02 6.78
N LYS A 64 -5.87 21.71 6.84
CA LYS A 64 -6.81 22.39 7.74
C LYS A 64 -6.41 22.24 9.21
N SER A 65 -5.74 21.15 9.56
CA SER A 65 -5.24 20.89 10.91
C SER A 65 -4.10 21.83 11.34
N LEU A 66 -3.56 22.66 10.43
CA LEU A 66 -2.53 23.67 10.72
C LEU A 66 -3.09 25.03 11.11
N ARG A 67 -4.42 25.27 11.06
CA ARG A 67 -5.00 26.59 11.38
C ARG A 67 -4.66 27.05 12.81
N ILE A 68 -4.92 26.23 13.84
CA ILE A 68 -4.51 26.56 15.23
C ILE A 68 -2.98 26.67 15.37
N PRO A 69 -2.16 25.72 14.91
CA PRO A 69 -0.70 25.86 14.93
C PRO A 69 -0.18 27.16 14.29
N ARG A 70 -0.74 27.56 13.15
CA ARG A 70 -0.42 28.82 12.46
C ARG A 70 -0.73 30.02 13.34
N THR A 71 -1.92 30.07 13.95
CA THR A 71 -2.29 31.19 14.83
C THR A 71 -1.38 31.26 16.06
N ILE A 72 -1.00 30.13 16.66
CA ILE A 72 -0.06 30.12 17.79
C ILE A 72 1.30 30.68 17.34
N LEU A 73 1.81 30.22 16.19
CA LEU A 73 3.09 30.70 15.64
C LEU A 73 3.09 32.21 15.39
N GLU A 74 2.02 32.76 14.82
CA GLU A 74 1.86 34.19 14.54
C GLU A 74 1.76 35.03 15.82
N GLN A 75 1.08 34.53 16.85
CA GLN A 75 0.79 35.30 18.07
C GLN A 75 1.89 35.18 19.15
N ASN A 76 2.59 34.04 19.25
CA ASN A 76 3.53 33.79 20.34
C ASN A 76 4.89 33.20 19.89
N ALA A 77 5.17 33.17 18.58
CA ALA A 77 6.38 32.57 17.99
C ALA A 77 6.53 31.05 18.24
N GLY A 78 5.42 30.34 18.48
CA GLY A 78 5.41 28.89 18.66
C GLY A 78 5.85 28.41 20.05
N LYS A 79 5.85 29.29 21.05
CA LYS A 79 6.14 28.96 22.46
C LYS A 79 4.98 28.16 23.08
N ASP A 80 5.25 27.50 24.20
CA ASP A 80 4.22 26.84 25.01
C ASP A 80 3.03 27.77 25.25
N THR A 81 1.83 27.28 24.98
CA THR A 81 0.61 28.07 25.12
C THR A 81 -0.50 27.28 25.77
N SER A 82 -1.29 27.96 26.60
CA SER A 82 -2.42 27.40 27.33
C SER A 82 -3.70 27.36 26.48
N GLU A 83 -4.66 26.50 26.85
CA GLU A 83 -6.00 26.47 26.24
C GLU A 83 -6.69 27.86 26.24
N ALA A 84 -6.47 28.67 27.27
CA ALA A 84 -7.02 30.01 27.38
C ALA A 84 -6.41 30.98 26.34
N GLU A 85 -5.10 30.89 26.13
CA GLU A 85 -4.40 31.68 25.10
C GLU A 85 -4.83 31.25 23.70
N VAL A 86 -4.88 29.95 23.40
CA VAL A 86 -5.40 29.46 22.11
C VAL A 86 -6.82 29.98 21.88
N SER A 87 -7.68 29.91 22.89
CA SER A 87 -9.06 30.41 22.84
C SER A 87 -9.12 31.89 22.47
N LYS A 88 -8.23 32.71 23.07
CA LYS A 88 -8.10 34.14 22.76
C LYS A 88 -7.60 34.34 21.33
N TYR A 89 -6.57 33.61 20.90
CA TYR A 89 -5.97 33.74 19.58
C TYR A 89 -6.95 33.43 18.44
N ILE A 90 -7.80 32.43 18.61
CA ILE A 90 -8.80 32.03 17.58
C ILE A 90 -10.19 32.66 17.79
N GLY A 91 -10.36 33.52 18.80
CA GLY A 91 -11.61 34.26 19.04
C GLY A 91 -12.79 33.41 19.52
N VAL A 92 -12.56 32.35 20.30
CA VAL A 92 -13.61 31.48 20.85
C VAL A 92 -13.65 31.53 22.38
N LYS A 93 -14.73 31.02 22.99
CA LYS A 93 -14.92 31.03 24.46
C LYS A 93 -14.14 29.93 25.19
N GLY A 94 -13.74 28.87 24.49
CA GLY A 94 -12.95 27.78 25.05
C GLY A 94 -12.59 26.76 23.97
N VAL A 95 -11.55 25.97 24.23
CA VAL A 95 -11.05 24.96 23.29
C VAL A 95 -11.07 23.53 23.82
N SER A 96 -11.53 23.33 25.05
CA SER A 96 -11.60 22.01 25.69
C SER A 96 -12.78 21.16 25.22
N SER A 97 -13.73 21.74 24.47
CA SER A 97 -14.87 21.02 23.89
C SER A 97 -15.31 21.61 22.55
N GLY A 98 -16.19 20.90 21.83
CA GLY A 98 -16.76 21.35 20.57
C GLY A 98 -15.75 21.34 19.40
N PRO A 99 -16.01 22.12 18.33
CA PRO A 99 -15.18 22.12 17.13
C PRO A 99 -13.68 22.39 17.38
N PRO A 100 -13.27 23.38 18.21
CA PRO A 100 -11.85 23.62 18.47
C PRO A 100 -11.14 22.44 19.13
N ALA A 101 -11.83 21.69 19.99
CA ALA A 101 -11.25 20.49 20.61
C ALA A 101 -10.98 19.37 19.58
N VAL A 102 -11.86 19.24 18.58
CA VAL A 102 -11.70 18.26 17.49
C VAL A 102 -10.55 18.66 16.55
N GLU A 103 -10.39 19.96 16.31
CA GLU A 103 -9.27 20.50 15.52
C GLU A 103 -7.93 20.28 16.24
N ILE A 104 -7.85 20.59 17.54
CA ILE A 104 -6.67 20.29 18.37
C ILE A 104 -6.37 18.79 18.35
N SER A 105 -7.39 17.92 18.48
CA SER A 105 -7.20 16.48 18.40
C SER A 105 -6.63 16.04 17.04
N SER A 106 -7.07 16.67 15.94
CA SER A 106 -6.57 16.37 14.60
C SER A 106 -5.12 16.84 14.43
N ALA A 107 -4.80 18.05 14.88
CA ALA A 107 -3.45 18.60 14.86
C ALA A 107 -2.46 17.75 15.68
N ILE A 108 -2.87 17.24 16.84
CA ILE A 108 -2.05 16.32 17.65
C ILE A 108 -1.79 15.02 16.88
N LYS A 109 -2.82 14.43 16.25
CA LYS A 109 -2.68 13.16 15.51
C LYS A 109 -1.77 13.27 14.28
N TYR A 110 -1.77 14.40 13.58
CA TYR A 110 -0.79 14.66 12.52
C TYR A 110 0.61 15.01 13.06
N GLY A 111 0.74 15.24 14.37
CA GLY A 111 2.01 15.60 15.01
C GLY A 111 2.37 17.07 14.88
N PHE A 112 1.40 17.98 14.72
CA PHE A 112 1.65 19.43 14.68
C PHE A 112 1.67 20.08 16.06
N LEU A 113 0.97 19.48 17.03
CA LEU A 113 0.94 19.92 18.42
C LEU A 113 1.31 18.76 19.33
N GLU A 114 2.06 19.06 20.38
CA GLU A 114 2.30 18.16 21.51
C GLU A 114 1.62 18.72 22.77
N ARG A 115 1.11 17.86 23.65
CA ARG A 115 0.61 18.27 24.97
C ARG A 115 1.77 18.29 25.96
N THR A 116 2.11 19.46 26.48
CA THR A 116 3.18 19.65 27.49
C THR A 116 2.64 19.63 28.93
N GLY A 117 1.32 19.70 29.09
CA GLY A 117 0.62 19.58 30.38
C GLY A 117 -0.88 19.35 30.18
N GLN A 118 -1.68 19.37 31.26
CA GLN A 118 -3.13 19.10 31.17
C GLN A 118 -3.87 20.06 30.23
N LYS A 119 -3.42 21.32 30.13
CA LYS A 119 -4.07 22.39 29.33
C LYS A 119 -3.07 23.23 28.55
N GLN A 120 -1.94 22.64 28.19
CA GLN A 120 -0.85 23.32 27.47
C GLN A 120 -0.45 22.54 26.23
N PHE A 121 -0.12 23.29 25.19
CA PHE A 121 0.31 22.78 23.90
C PHE A 121 1.57 23.49 23.45
N LYS A 122 2.37 22.77 22.66
CA LYS A 122 3.53 23.33 21.98
C LYS A 122 3.53 22.93 20.51
N LEU A 123 4.08 23.81 19.67
CA LEU A 123 4.35 23.47 18.27
C LEU A 123 5.53 22.49 18.19
N THR A 124 5.33 21.42 17.42
CA THR A 124 6.41 20.50 17.05
C THR A 124 7.30 21.12 15.97
N ASP A 125 8.50 20.57 15.80
CA ASP A 125 9.38 21.00 14.71
C ASP A 125 8.81 20.65 13.33
N LEU A 126 8.01 19.59 13.24
CA LEU A 126 7.24 19.25 12.04
C LEU A 126 6.29 20.39 11.64
N SER A 127 5.54 20.93 12.61
CA SER A 127 4.64 22.06 12.38
C SER A 127 5.39 23.30 11.90
N LYS A 128 6.50 23.64 12.56
CA LYS A 128 7.34 24.79 12.19
C LYS A 128 7.93 24.62 10.79
N ARG A 129 8.36 23.41 10.42
CA ARG A 129 8.90 23.10 9.10
C ARG A 129 7.89 23.37 7.98
N ILE A 130 6.62 22.99 8.20
CA ILE A 130 5.56 23.23 7.22
C ILE A 130 5.16 24.72 7.19
N LEU A 131 5.06 25.37 8.34
CA LEU A 131 4.62 26.76 8.43
C LEU A 131 5.69 27.80 8.08
N ARG A 132 6.98 27.42 8.16
CA ARG A 132 8.14 28.27 7.84
C ARG A 132 9.18 27.46 7.05
N PRO A 133 8.84 27.00 5.83
CA PRO A 133 9.75 26.20 5.02
C PRO A 133 11.04 26.98 4.74
N GLN A 134 12.17 26.30 4.79
CA GLN A 134 13.49 26.85 4.44
C GLN A 134 13.93 26.38 3.05
N THR A 135 13.36 25.28 2.57
CA THR A 135 13.60 24.70 1.26
C THR A 135 12.28 24.47 0.53
N GLN A 136 12.34 24.34 -0.79
CA GLN A 136 11.16 24.12 -1.65
C GLN A 136 10.40 22.82 -1.33
N ASP A 137 11.06 21.85 -0.69
CA ASP A 137 10.48 20.54 -0.36
C ASP A 137 9.95 20.44 1.09
N ASP A 138 10.23 21.41 1.94
CA ASP A 138 9.96 21.28 3.39
C ASP A 138 8.48 21.08 3.70
N GLU A 139 7.60 21.77 2.97
CA GLU A 139 6.16 21.61 3.13
C GLU A 139 5.72 20.20 2.75
N VAL A 140 6.10 19.73 1.56
CA VAL A 140 5.69 18.42 1.03
C VAL A 140 6.22 17.30 1.92
N LYS A 141 7.52 17.34 2.30
CA LYS A 141 8.12 16.38 3.23
C LYS A 141 7.47 16.42 4.60
N GLY A 142 7.11 17.61 5.09
CA GLY A 142 6.37 17.77 6.33
C GLY A 142 4.97 17.15 6.27
N TYR A 143 4.20 17.41 5.22
CA TYR A 143 2.89 16.78 5.03
C TYR A 143 2.99 15.26 4.94
N ARG A 144 3.98 14.73 4.23
CA ARG A 144 4.25 13.28 4.14
C ARG A 144 4.54 12.65 5.51
N GLN A 145 5.39 13.29 6.32
CA GLN A 145 5.62 12.84 7.70
C GLN A 145 4.35 12.91 8.55
N ALA A 146 3.53 13.95 8.37
CA ALA A 146 2.26 14.08 9.08
C ALA A 146 1.28 12.93 8.75
N ILE A 147 1.21 12.50 7.49
CA ILE A 147 0.44 11.32 7.06
C ILE A 147 0.92 10.06 7.78
N LEU A 148 2.24 9.88 7.92
CA LEU A 148 2.82 8.73 8.62
C LEU A 148 2.58 8.75 10.13
N ASN A 149 2.41 9.93 10.74
CA ASN A 149 2.07 10.07 12.15
C ASN A 149 0.58 9.83 12.43
N ALA A 150 -0.29 10.14 11.45
CA ALA A 150 -1.74 10.05 11.60
C ALA A 150 -2.20 8.59 11.79
N PRO A 151 -2.84 8.23 12.92
CA PRO A 151 -3.33 6.87 13.13
C PRO A 151 -4.44 6.53 12.15
N VAL A 152 -4.54 5.24 11.79
CA VAL A 152 -5.42 4.68 10.74
C VAL A 152 -5.08 5.19 9.33
N ILE A 153 -4.92 6.49 9.11
CA ILE A 153 -4.49 7.06 7.81
C ILE A 153 -3.14 6.45 7.40
N SER A 154 -2.17 6.40 8.30
CA SER A 154 -0.86 5.81 8.04
C SER A 154 -0.93 4.31 7.75
N GLU A 155 -1.84 3.58 8.40
CA GLU A 155 -2.04 2.13 8.18
C GLU A 155 -2.62 1.88 6.79
N VAL A 156 -3.69 2.60 6.43
CA VAL A 156 -4.32 2.50 5.10
C VAL A 156 -3.35 2.92 4.01
N TYR A 157 -2.62 4.03 4.20
CA TYR A 157 -1.59 4.46 3.26
C TYR A 157 -0.50 3.38 3.10
N LYS A 158 0.05 2.84 4.20
CA LYS A 158 1.10 1.79 4.13
C LYS A 158 0.62 0.52 3.45
N HIS A 159 -0.65 0.17 3.58
CA HIS A 159 -1.22 -1.02 2.95
C HIS A 159 -1.37 -0.87 1.44
N TYR A 160 -1.82 0.31 0.96
CA TYR A 160 -2.13 0.53 -0.45
C TYR A 160 -1.07 1.36 -1.21
N ARG A 161 -0.02 1.86 -0.54
CA ARG A 161 1.02 2.67 -1.22
C ARG A 161 1.66 1.87 -2.35
N GLY A 162 1.78 2.49 -3.51
CA GLY A 162 2.25 1.85 -4.73
C GLY A 162 1.14 1.21 -5.57
N GLU A 163 -0.06 1.05 -5.03
CA GLU A 163 -1.22 0.39 -5.66
C GLU A 163 -2.31 1.39 -6.06
N ASN A 164 -3.25 0.94 -6.89
CA ASN A 164 -4.52 1.64 -7.07
C ASN A 164 -5.44 1.31 -5.90
N LEU A 165 -6.18 2.32 -5.41
CA LEU A 165 -7.26 2.05 -4.48
C LEU A 165 -8.30 1.14 -5.14
N PRO A 166 -8.82 0.13 -4.40
CA PRO A 166 -9.91 -0.70 -4.89
C PRO A 166 -11.14 0.14 -5.24
N ASP A 167 -12.06 -0.44 -6.02
CA ASP A 167 -13.35 0.19 -6.24
C ASP A 167 -14.06 0.46 -4.91
N ARG A 168 -14.89 1.50 -4.91
CA ARG A 168 -15.42 2.11 -3.68
C ARG A 168 -16.01 1.10 -2.69
N THR A 169 -16.81 0.14 -3.16
CA THR A 169 -17.42 -0.89 -2.31
C THR A 169 -16.37 -1.77 -1.61
N PHE A 170 -15.33 -2.19 -2.33
CA PHE A 170 -14.27 -3.02 -1.75
C PHE A 170 -13.39 -2.23 -0.78
N PHE A 171 -13.11 -0.96 -1.11
CA PHE A 171 -12.35 -0.09 -0.22
C PHE A 171 -13.12 0.19 1.08
N GLU A 172 -14.42 0.49 1.01
CA GLU A 172 -15.27 0.68 2.19
C GLU A 172 -15.32 -0.58 3.08
N ASN A 173 -15.42 -1.77 2.48
CA ASN A 173 -15.38 -3.04 3.23
C ASN A 173 -14.02 -3.24 3.93
N ALA A 174 -12.91 -3.00 3.24
CA ALA A 174 -11.57 -3.10 3.83
C ALA A 174 -11.37 -2.11 4.98
N LEU A 175 -11.88 -0.88 4.86
CA LEU A 175 -11.84 0.13 5.92
C LEU A 175 -12.57 -0.32 7.19
N ILE A 176 -13.73 -0.98 7.06
CA ILE A 176 -14.46 -1.53 8.20
C ILE A 176 -13.74 -2.75 8.79
N GLU A 177 -13.46 -3.75 7.94
CA GLU A 177 -13.04 -5.08 8.40
C GLU A 177 -11.58 -5.12 8.83
N THR A 178 -10.69 -4.48 8.07
CA THR A 178 -9.24 -4.50 8.31
C THR A 178 -8.81 -3.36 9.20
N PHE A 179 -9.17 -2.12 8.83
CA PHE A 179 -8.69 -0.89 9.50
C PHE A 179 -9.60 -0.40 10.63
N LYS A 180 -10.71 -1.11 10.89
CA LYS A 180 -11.66 -0.85 11.99
C LYS A 180 -12.23 0.58 11.99
N VAL A 181 -12.41 1.16 10.80
CA VAL A 181 -13.11 2.44 10.63
C VAL A 181 -14.60 2.21 10.86
N PRO A 182 -15.27 2.94 11.77
CA PRO A 182 -16.71 2.80 12.00
C PRO A 182 -17.51 3.08 10.73
N GLN A 183 -18.55 2.29 10.47
CA GLN A 183 -19.37 2.38 9.26
C GLN A 183 -19.97 3.78 9.06
N GLU A 184 -20.43 4.41 10.15
CA GLU A 184 -20.99 5.76 10.15
C GLU A 184 -19.95 6.87 9.89
N LYS A 185 -18.66 6.50 9.83
CA LYS A 185 -17.52 7.39 9.61
C LYS A 185 -16.80 7.18 8.29
N LEU A 186 -17.23 6.22 7.47
CA LEU A 186 -16.56 5.87 6.22
C LEU A 186 -16.40 7.06 5.26
N THR A 187 -17.49 7.72 4.88
CA THR A 187 -17.44 8.85 3.94
C THR A 187 -16.52 9.95 4.45
N GLU A 188 -16.68 10.31 5.73
CA GLU A 188 -15.84 11.33 6.39
C GLU A 188 -14.35 10.93 6.40
N PHE A 189 -14.04 9.66 6.69
CA PHE A 189 -12.68 9.15 6.65
C PHE A 189 -12.09 9.21 5.24
N ILE A 190 -12.82 8.72 4.23
CA ILE A 190 -12.36 8.68 2.83
C ILE A 190 -12.06 10.08 2.31
N ASP A 191 -12.96 11.04 2.58
CA ASP A 191 -12.78 12.43 2.16
C ASP A 191 -11.52 13.04 2.79
N ILE A 192 -11.34 12.86 4.11
CA ILE A 192 -10.15 13.32 4.84
C ILE A 192 -8.88 12.65 4.32
N PHE A 193 -8.93 11.33 4.11
CA PHE A 193 -7.81 10.52 3.64
C PHE A 193 -7.34 11.00 2.27
N LEU A 194 -8.24 11.07 1.28
CA LEU A 194 -7.90 11.49 -0.07
C LEU A 194 -7.44 12.95 -0.13
N ALA A 195 -8.12 13.86 0.58
CA ALA A 195 -7.70 15.27 0.66
C ALA A 195 -6.29 15.39 1.25
N SER A 196 -6.01 14.66 2.33
CA SER A 196 -4.72 14.71 3.01
C SER A 196 -3.58 14.14 2.17
N LEU A 197 -3.82 13.01 1.48
CA LEU A 197 -2.85 12.45 0.55
C LEU A 197 -2.63 13.34 -0.67
N THR A 198 -3.65 14.06 -1.13
CA THR A 198 -3.53 15.03 -2.23
C THR A 198 -2.60 16.18 -1.82
N THR A 199 -2.81 16.78 -0.66
CA THR A 199 -1.91 17.82 -0.12
C THR A 199 -0.47 17.31 0.03
N ALA A 200 -0.30 16.07 0.50
CA ALA A 200 1.01 15.45 0.66
C ALA A 200 1.66 14.97 -0.65
N ARG A 201 1.00 15.14 -1.81
CA ARG A 201 1.42 14.59 -3.11
C ARG A 201 1.72 13.10 -3.03
N LEU A 202 0.77 12.36 -2.45
CA LEU A 202 0.79 10.92 -2.20
C LEU A 202 -0.26 10.16 -2.99
N VAL A 203 -1.01 10.85 -3.84
CA VAL A 203 -2.06 10.24 -4.65
C VAL A 203 -2.11 10.90 -6.01
N GLU A 204 -2.26 10.08 -7.05
CA GLU A 204 -2.58 10.50 -8.41
C GLU A 204 -4.03 10.11 -8.72
N LYS A 205 -4.73 10.96 -9.46
CA LYS A 205 -6.10 10.70 -9.91
C LYS A 205 -6.14 10.61 -11.44
N THR A 206 -6.64 9.50 -11.95
CA THR A 206 -6.86 9.28 -13.39
C THR A 206 -8.30 8.85 -13.60
N GLY A 207 -9.13 9.76 -14.12
CA GLY A 207 -10.58 9.56 -14.17
C GLY A 207 -11.15 9.41 -12.75
N ASP A 208 -11.82 8.30 -12.48
CA ASP A 208 -12.40 7.98 -11.16
C ASP A 208 -11.49 7.12 -10.27
N LYS A 209 -10.31 6.73 -10.77
CA LYS A 209 -9.37 5.88 -10.04
C LYS A 209 -8.32 6.73 -9.33
N TYR A 210 -7.98 6.31 -8.11
CA TYR A 210 -6.91 6.89 -7.31
C TYR A 210 -5.77 5.89 -7.19
N ARG A 211 -4.54 6.34 -7.38
CA ARG A 211 -3.33 5.56 -7.16
C ARG A 211 -2.52 6.18 -6.04
N LEU A 212 -2.20 5.40 -5.00
CA LEU A 212 -1.34 5.88 -3.93
C LEU A 212 0.13 5.76 -4.36
N LEU A 213 0.88 6.83 -4.14
CA LEU A 213 2.30 6.87 -4.44
C LEU A 213 3.08 6.27 -3.27
N ASP A 214 3.94 5.30 -3.54
CA ASP A 214 4.94 4.87 -2.58
C ASP A 214 6.15 5.80 -2.64
N ILE A 215 6.30 6.60 -1.60
CA ILE A 215 7.43 7.50 -1.40
C ILE A 215 8.22 7.09 -0.14
N SER A 216 7.98 5.89 0.40
CA SER A 216 8.58 5.48 1.67
C SER A 216 10.09 5.21 1.57
N SER A 217 10.62 5.26 0.35
CA SER A 217 12.04 5.40 0.03
C SER A 217 12.57 6.84 0.16
N GLU A 218 11.73 7.86 0.37
CA GLU A 218 12.18 9.26 0.52
C GLU A 218 12.57 9.64 1.95
N GLY A 219 12.42 8.73 2.92
CA GLY A 219 12.82 8.94 4.32
C GLY A 219 14.26 8.52 4.64
N ASP A 220 14.88 7.69 3.80
CA ASP A 220 16.28 7.30 3.91
C ASP A 220 16.74 6.77 2.55
N LYS A 221 17.79 7.38 1.98
CA LYS A 221 18.37 7.18 0.64
C LYS A 221 17.64 7.84 -0.53
N THR A 222 18.20 8.98 -0.95
CA THR A 222 18.42 9.36 -2.35
C THR A 222 17.27 9.05 -3.33
N LEU A 223 16.65 10.11 -3.86
CA LEU A 223 16.32 10.16 -5.27
C LEU A 223 17.59 9.85 -6.07
N VAL A 224 17.82 8.57 -6.25
CA VAL A 224 18.57 8.06 -7.38
C VAL A 224 17.68 8.41 -8.55
N ASP A 225 18.07 9.45 -9.28
CA ASP A 225 17.82 9.46 -10.71
C ASP A 225 18.32 8.08 -11.18
N THR A 226 17.41 7.14 -11.44
CA THR A 226 17.74 5.77 -11.84
C THR A 226 18.68 5.78 -13.03
N ASP A 227 18.55 6.78 -13.91
CA ASP A 227 19.50 7.00 -14.97
C ASP A 227 20.86 7.49 -14.44
N SER A 228 20.93 8.29 -13.38
CA SER A 228 22.19 8.68 -12.72
C SER A 228 22.93 7.50 -12.06
N GLU A 229 22.25 6.61 -11.32
CA GLU A 229 22.93 5.46 -10.72
C GLU A 229 23.25 4.40 -11.77
N ILE A 230 22.38 4.17 -12.77
CA ILE A 230 22.73 3.33 -13.92
C ILE A 230 23.93 3.94 -14.65
N ARG A 231 23.96 5.24 -14.91
CA ARG A 231 25.14 5.92 -15.52
C ARG A 231 26.39 5.83 -14.66
N LYS A 232 26.26 5.78 -13.34
CA LYS A 232 27.39 5.66 -12.40
C LYS A 232 27.89 4.22 -12.31
N LEU A 233 26.98 3.25 -12.29
CA LEU A 233 27.26 1.83 -12.38
C LEU A 233 27.92 1.53 -13.73
N SER A 234 27.32 1.93 -14.85
CA SER A 234 27.88 1.76 -16.20
C SER A 234 29.27 2.41 -16.34
N ARG A 235 29.50 3.61 -15.77
CA ARG A 235 30.84 4.24 -15.79
C ARG A 235 31.91 3.44 -15.04
N ASN A 236 31.50 2.68 -14.02
CA ASN A 236 32.40 1.90 -13.19
C ASN A 236 32.45 0.42 -13.59
N THR A 237 31.73 0.02 -14.65
CA THR A 237 31.71 -1.35 -15.18
C THR A 237 32.46 -1.38 -16.52
N SER A 238 33.43 -2.27 -16.65
CA SER A 238 34.20 -2.44 -17.89
C SER A 238 33.40 -3.23 -18.93
N LEU A 239 32.69 -2.53 -19.82
CA LEU A 239 31.92 -3.12 -20.93
C LEU A 239 32.64 -2.94 -22.27
N SER A 240 32.65 -3.99 -23.09
CA SER A 240 33.00 -3.94 -24.52
C SER A 240 31.75 -3.70 -25.37
N ALA A 241 31.91 -3.14 -26.58
CA ALA A 241 30.81 -2.99 -27.54
C ALA A 241 30.19 -4.35 -27.96
N ASP A 242 30.96 -5.44 -27.84
CA ASP A 242 30.53 -6.79 -28.18
C ASP A 242 29.94 -7.56 -26.98
N ASP A 243 29.94 -6.97 -25.78
CA ASP A 243 29.38 -7.63 -24.59
C ASP A 243 27.85 -7.78 -24.74
N SER A 244 27.37 -8.99 -24.52
CA SER A 244 25.96 -9.35 -24.70
C SER A 244 25.31 -9.88 -23.42
N CYS A 245 23.98 -9.77 -23.36
CA CYS A 245 23.16 -10.40 -22.34
C CYS A 245 22.21 -11.40 -23.01
N PHE A 246 22.28 -12.67 -22.61
CA PHE A 246 21.44 -13.73 -23.18
C PHE A 246 20.23 -14.01 -22.27
N VAL A 247 19.03 -14.04 -22.85
CA VAL A 247 17.75 -14.15 -22.14
C VAL A 247 17.16 -15.55 -22.29
N MET A 248 17.14 -16.29 -21.19
CA MET A 248 16.49 -17.60 -21.03
C MET A 248 15.07 -17.37 -20.52
N MET A 249 14.06 -17.57 -21.37
CA MET A 249 12.68 -17.26 -21.03
C MET A 249 11.66 -18.14 -21.77
N PRO A 250 10.42 -18.28 -21.24
CA PRO A 250 9.33 -18.90 -22.00
C PRO A 250 9.00 -18.10 -23.27
N PHE A 251 8.80 -18.80 -24.39
CA PHE A 251 8.43 -18.18 -25.67
C PHE A 251 6.95 -17.85 -25.82
N ALA A 252 6.08 -18.56 -25.07
CA ALA A 252 4.64 -18.39 -25.20
C ALA A 252 4.18 -17.08 -24.56
N SER A 253 3.21 -16.42 -25.20
CA SER A 253 2.48 -15.28 -24.62
C SER A 253 1.78 -15.71 -23.31
N PRO A 254 1.70 -14.84 -22.29
CA PRO A 254 2.11 -13.42 -22.29
C PRO A 254 3.60 -13.17 -22.07
N ILE A 255 4.34 -14.14 -21.51
CA ILE A 255 5.73 -13.93 -21.08
C ILE A 255 6.67 -13.69 -22.27
N GLY A 256 6.47 -14.42 -23.38
CA GLY A 256 7.25 -14.25 -24.61
C GLY A 256 7.23 -12.82 -25.16
N ASP A 257 6.14 -12.08 -24.93
CA ASP A 257 5.99 -10.69 -25.37
C ASP A 257 6.83 -9.72 -24.53
N TYR A 258 7.29 -10.14 -23.35
CA TYR A 258 8.07 -9.30 -22.44
C TYR A 258 9.50 -9.10 -22.93
N TYR A 259 10.01 -9.94 -23.83
CA TYR A 259 11.35 -9.74 -24.38
C TYR A 259 11.51 -8.35 -25.00
N LYS A 260 10.70 -8.04 -26.02
CA LYS A 260 10.78 -6.75 -26.73
C LYS A 260 10.35 -5.57 -25.86
N LYS A 261 9.43 -5.80 -24.92
CA LYS A 261 8.83 -4.73 -24.10
C LYS A 261 9.66 -4.39 -22.87
N ILE A 262 10.41 -5.34 -22.34
CA ILE A 262 11.05 -5.26 -21.02
C ILE A 262 12.54 -5.61 -21.11
N TYR A 263 12.88 -6.82 -21.55
CA TYR A 263 14.26 -7.32 -21.43
C TYR A 263 15.20 -6.64 -22.42
N GLU A 264 14.78 -6.49 -23.67
CA GLU A 264 15.51 -5.75 -24.70
C GLU A 264 15.84 -4.31 -24.25
N PRO A 265 14.86 -3.46 -23.86
CA PRO A 265 15.18 -2.10 -23.40
C PRO A 265 15.98 -2.07 -22.08
N ALA A 266 15.82 -3.05 -21.19
CA ALA A 266 16.62 -3.12 -19.95
C ALA A 266 18.09 -3.43 -20.23
N ILE A 267 18.35 -4.37 -21.14
CA ILE A 267 19.70 -4.78 -21.53
C ILE A 267 20.39 -3.64 -22.28
N GLU A 268 19.69 -2.98 -23.20
CA GLU A 268 20.20 -1.80 -23.91
C GLU A 268 20.50 -0.65 -22.94
N LYS A 269 19.62 -0.44 -21.95
CA LYS A 269 19.82 0.56 -20.89
C LYS A 269 21.05 0.26 -20.04
N ALA A 270 21.41 -1.01 -19.86
CA ALA A 270 22.65 -1.42 -19.21
C ALA A 270 23.89 -1.34 -20.13
N GLY A 271 23.70 -1.09 -21.43
CA GLY A 271 24.77 -0.94 -22.41
C GLY A 271 25.30 -2.24 -23.01
N LEU A 272 24.49 -3.31 -23.03
CA LEU A 272 24.84 -4.59 -23.66
C LEU A 272 23.98 -4.88 -24.89
N LYS A 273 24.42 -5.83 -25.73
CA LYS A 273 23.62 -6.37 -26.83
C LYS A 273 22.60 -7.41 -26.31
N PRO A 274 21.28 -7.21 -26.50
CA PRO A 274 20.28 -8.21 -26.14
C PRO A 274 20.29 -9.39 -27.11
N ILE A 275 20.34 -10.60 -26.56
CA ILE A 275 20.24 -11.85 -27.32
C ILE A 275 19.14 -12.71 -26.70
N ARG A 276 18.17 -13.12 -27.51
CA ARG A 276 17.25 -14.20 -27.20
C ARG A 276 17.42 -15.25 -28.27
N ALA A 277 17.36 -16.51 -27.86
CA ALA A 277 17.63 -17.63 -28.74
C ALA A 277 16.89 -17.44 -30.09
N ASP A 278 15.58 -17.18 -30.10
CA ASP A 278 14.70 -17.13 -31.29
C ASP A 278 14.99 -16.06 -32.35
N ASN A 279 15.67 -14.95 -32.04
CA ASN A 279 15.93 -13.87 -33.01
C ASN A 279 16.97 -14.27 -34.08
N GLU A 280 17.75 -15.34 -33.85
CA GLU A 280 18.77 -15.85 -34.79
C GLU A 280 18.54 -17.34 -35.21
N ILE A 281 17.45 -18.01 -34.78
CA ILE A 281 17.19 -19.47 -34.99
C ILE A 281 16.75 -19.84 -36.41
N PHE A 282 16.69 -18.92 -37.37
CA PHE A 282 16.42 -19.32 -38.77
C PHE A 282 17.65 -19.92 -39.48
N GLY A 283 18.77 -20.12 -38.77
CA GLY A 283 19.95 -20.85 -39.25
C GLY A 283 19.84 -22.37 -39.08
N VAL A 284 20.28 -23.12 -40.10
CA VAL A 284 20.33 -24.59 -40.11
C VAL A 284 21.37 -25.08 -39.08
N GLY A 285 20.91 -25.51 -37.90
CA GLY A 285 21.75 -26.05 -36.81
C GLY A 285 20.90 -26.70 -35.72
N LYS A 286 21.51 -27.49 -34.81
CA LYS A 286 20.78 -28.03 -33.67
C LYS A 286 20.52 -26.89 -32.68
N ILE A 287 19.26 -26.64 -32.34
CA ILE A 287 18.81 -25.58 -31.41
C ILE A 287 19.66 -25.55 -30.12
N ILE A 288 20.10 -26.72 -29.65
CA ILE A 288 20.92 -26.87 -28.45
C ILE A 288 22.32 -26.24 -28.57
N ASP A 289 22.93 -26.27 -29.75
CA ASP A 289 24.28 -25.72 -29.98
C ASP A 289 24.23 -24.18 -29.91
N GLN A 290 23.14 -23.58 -30.41
CA GLN A 290 22.91 -22.13 -30.35
C GLN A 290 22.62 -21.65 -28.93
N ILE A 291 21.82 -22.40 -28.17
CA ILE A 291 21.58 -22.12 -26.74
C ILE A 291 22.91 -22.21 -25.97
N TRP A 292 23.70 -23.26 -26.23
CA TRP A 292 25.01 -23.43 -25.60
C TRP A 292 25.96 -22.28 -25.94
N GLU A 293 26.05 -21.90 -27.20
CA GLU A 293 26.88 -20.78 -27.65
C GLU A 293 26.41 -19.46 -27.02
N GLY A 294 25.10 -19.20 -26.99
CA GLY A 294 24.51 -18.02 -26.35
C GLY A 294 24.84 -17.94 -24.86
N ILE A 295 24.67 -19.03 -24.11
CA ILE A 295 25.03 -19.11 -22.69
C ILE A 295 26.54 -18.90 -22.49
N ASN A 296 27.36 -19.55 -23.31
CA ASN A 296 28.82 -19.52 -23.14
C ASN A 296 29.42 -18.15 -23.46
N THR A 297 28.94 -17.49 -24.51
CA THR A 297 29.48 -16.21 -25.01
C THR A 297 28.95 -14.99 -24.27
N ALA A 298 27.72 -15.04 -23.74
CA ALA A 298 27.13 -13.88 -23.06
C ALA A 298 27.91 -13.43 -21.83
N LYS A 299 28.00 -12.13 -21.60
CA LYS A 299 28.67 -11.56 -20.42
C LYS A 299 27.88 -11.84 -19.15
N VAL A 300 26.55 -11.83 -19.26
CA VAL A 300 25.58 -12.05 -18.20
C VAL A 300 24.30 -12.65 -18.79
N LEU A 301 23.53 -13.33 -17.94
CA LEU A 301 22.32 -14.04 -18.34
C LEU A 301 21.11 -13.51 -17.59
N ILE A 302 19.93 -13.60 -18.20
CA ILE A 302 18.64 -13.42 -17.53
C ILE A 302 17.90 -14.77 -17.54
N GLY A 303 17.36 -15.19 -16.39
CA GLY A 303 16.50 -16.36 -16.28
C GLY A 303 15.10 -15.99 -15.81
N GLU A 304 14.10 -16.11 -16.69
CA GLU A 304 12.70 -15.83 -16.38
C GLU A 304 11.95 -17.09 -15.93
N LEU A 305 11.65 -17.16 -14.63
CA LEU A 305 11.20 -18.38 -13.96
C LEU A 305 9.67 -18.50 -13.85
N THR A 306 8.89 -17.48 -14.23
CA THR A 306 7.42 -17.52 -14.14
C THR A 306 6.84 -18.71 -14.88
N GLY A 307 5.89 -19.39 -14.24
CA GLY A 307 5.23 -20.57 -14.77
C GLY A 307 6.11 -21.82 -14.80
N ARG A 308 7.29 -21.78 -14.15
CA ARG A 308 8.18 -22.94 -13.95
C ARG A 308 8.55 -23.67 -15.24
N ASN A 309 8.96 -22.94 -16.27
CA ASN A 309 9.30 -23.53 -17.56
C ASN A 309 10.53 -24.45 -17.46
N ALA A 310 10.36 -25.73 -17.81
CA ALA A 310 11.40 -26.75 -17.70
C ALA A 310 12.65 -26.45 -18.56
N ASN A 311 12.47 -25.82 -19.73
CA ASN A 311 13.60 -25.48 -20.60
C ASN A 311 14.45 -24.38 -19.96
N VAL A 312 13.82 -23.36 -19.37
CA VAL A 312 14.54 -22.30 -18.67
C VAL A 312 15.35 -22.86 -17.50
N PHE A 313 14.80 -23.81 -16.74
CA PHE A 313 15.56 -24.47 -15.67
C PHE A 313 16.72 -25.33 -16.19
N TYR A 314 16.53 -26.01 -17.33
CA TYR A 314 17.61 -26.77 -17.96
C TYR A 314 18.77 -25.85 -18.39
N GLU A 315 18.45 -24.74 -19.07
CA GLU A 315 19.41 -23.71 -19.48
C GLU A 315 20.10 -23.06 -18.27
N LEU A 316 19.33 -22.76 -17.22
CA LEU A 316 19.87 -22.23 -15.97
C LEU A 316 20.84 -23.20 -15.29
N GLY A 317 20.56 -24.50 -15.34
CA GLY A 317 21.49 -25.54 -14.86
C GLY A 317 22.82 -25.52 -15.61
N LEU A 318 22.79 -25.36 -16.95
CA LEU A 318 24.00 -25.23 -17.77
C LEU A 318 24.76 -23.94 -17.44
N ALA A 319 24.05 -22.81 -17.28
CA ALA A 319 24.63 -21.54 -16.90
C ALA A 319 25.36 -21.60 -15.55
N HIS A 320 24.75 -22.24 -14.55
CA HIS A 320 25.36 -22.44 -13.24
C HIS A 320 26.59 -23.36 -13.30
N ALA A 321 26.53 -24.43 -14.10
CA ALA A 321 27.68 -25.32 -14.30
C ALA A 321 28.88 -24.57 -14.93
N LEU A 322 28.60 -23.60 -15.81
CA LEU A 322 29.60 -22.72 -16.42
C LEU A 322 29.98 -21.51 -15.55
N LYS A 323 29.43 -21.39 -14.33
CA LYS A 323 29.63 -20.25 -13.42
C LYS A 323 29.34 -18.89 -14.07
N LYS A 324 28.35 -18.84 -14.97
CA LYS A 324 27.91 -17.59 -15.58
C LYS A 324 27.07 -16.79 -14.58
N PRO A 325 27.23 -15.46 -14.50
CA PRO A 325 26.38 -14.63 -13.67
C PRO A 325 24.96 -14.59 -14.26
N VAL A 326 23.95 -14.80 -13.42
CA VAL A 326 22.54 -14.85 -13.83
C VAL A 326 21.69 -13.91 -12.98
N VAL A 327 20.91 -13.06 -13.65
CA VAL A 327 19.83 -12.27 -13.03
C VAL A 327 18.54 -13.09 -13.10
N LEU A 328 18.05 -13.53 -11.95
CA LEU A 328 16.81 -14.31 -11.86
C LEU A 328 15.60 -13.40 -11.73
N ILE A 329 14.55 -13.72 -12.46
CA ILE A 329 13.30 -12.95 -12.51
C ILE A 329 12.12 -13.90 -12.36
N SER A 330 11.08 -13.47 -11.65
CA SER A 330 9.82 -14.21 -11.55
C SER A 330 8.66 -13.29 -11.20
N SER A 331 7.44 -13.66 -11.56
CA SER A 331 6.24 -12.93 -11.13
C SER A 331 5.81 -13.25 -9.71
N ASN A 332 6.28 -14.36 -9.14
CA ASN A 332 5.91 -14.80 -7.79
C ASN A 332 6.94 -15.76 -7.20
N GLU A 333 7.03 -15.78 -5.86
CA GLU A 333 7.96 -16.67 -5.14
C GLU A 333 7.64 -18.16 -5.34
N GLY A 334 6.36 -18.47 -5.59
CA GLY A 334 5.88 -19.83 -5.80
C GLY A 334 6.51 -20.51 -7.01
N ASP A 335 6.95 -19.75 -8.02
CA ASP A 335 7.60 -20.31 -9.21
C ASP A 335 9.10 -20.58 -9.03
N VAL A 336 9.70 -20.12 -7.93
CA VAL A 336 11.13 -20.25 -7.65
C VAL A 336 11.38 -21.50 -6.80
N PRO A 337 12.09 -22.52 -7.31
CA PRO A 337 12.52 -23.68 -6.54
C PRO A 337 13.34 -23.30 -5.32
N PHE A 338 13.24 -24.08 -4.24
CA PHE A 338 13.96 -23.84 -2.98
C PHE A 338 15.47 -23.66 -3.18
N ASP A 339 16.08 -24.45 -4.07
CA ASP A 339 17.51 -24.37 -4.40
C ASP A 339 17.93 -23.05 -5.05
N LEU A 340 16.99 -22.21 -5.52
CA LEU A 340 17.27 -20.90 -6.11
C LEU A 340 16.89 -19.74 -5.19
N GLN A 341 16.14 -19.98 -4.12
CA GLN A 341 15.60 -18.91 -3.26
C GLN A 341 16.67 -18.14 -2.48
N HIS A 342 17.86 -18.72 -2.32
CA HIS A 342 19.00 -18.05 -1.68
C HIS A 342 19.77 -17.13 -2.65
N ILE A 343 19.49 -17.22 -3.96
CA ILE A 343 19.97 -16.29 -4.96
C ILE A 343 18.98 -15.13 -5.05
N ARG A 344 19.48 -13.92 -5.28
CA ARG A 344 18.62 -12.74 -5.46
C ARG A 344 17.72 -12.93 -6.70
N VAL A 345 16.40 -12.90 -6.47
CA VAL A 345 15.37 -12.92 -7.52
C VAL A 345 14.67 -11.56 -7.59
N ILE A 346 14.48 -11.05 -8.80
CA ILE A 346 13.66 -9.87 -9.05
C ILE A 346 12.21 -10.30 -9.22
N TYR A 347 11.36 -9.85 -8.32
CA TYR A 347 9.92 -10.07 -8.43
C TYR A 347 9.20 -8.92 -9.15
N TYR A 348 8.27 -9.25 -10.03
CA TYR A 348 7.37 -8.30 -10.70
C TYR A 348 5.90 -8.71 -10.57
N ASP A 349 5.01 -7.73 -10.54
CA ASP A 349 3.57 -7.97 -10.48
C ASP A 349 2.90 -7.34 -11.70
N VAL A 350 2.34 -8.15 -12.60
CA VAL A 350 1.67 -7.68 -13.82
C VAL A 350 0.42 -6.85 -13.55
N HIS A 351 -0.10 -6.88 -12.32
CA HIS A 351 -1.22 -6.05 -11.89
C HIS A 351 -0.83 -4.62 -11.51
N ASP A 352 0.47 -4.33 -11.33
CA ASP A 352 0.99 -2.97 -11.17
C ASP A 352 1.03 -2.27 -12.55
N PRO A 353 0.28 -1.19 -12.82
CA PRO A 353 0.26 -0.55 -14.14
C PRO A 353 1.62 -0.07 -14.68
N PHE A 354 2.64 0.05 -13.82
CA PHE A 354 4.00 0.46 -14.17
C PHE A 354 5.02 -0.67 -13.99
N TRP A 355 4.56 -1.91 -13.79
CA TRP A 355 5.40 -3.08 -13.60
C TRP A 355 6.47 -3.18 -14.69
N GLY A 356 6.11 -2.84 -15.93
CA GLY A 356 7.02 -2.88 -17.06
C GLY A 356 8.21 -1.94 -16.88
N GLN A 357 7.98 -0.65 -16.63
CA GLN A 357 9.07 0.32 -16.45
C GLN A 357 9.91 0.01 -15.21
N LYS A 358 9.26 -0.38 -14.10
CA LYS A 358 9.96 -0.80 -12.88
C LYS A 358 10.86 -2.01 -13.12
N LEU A 359 10.37 -2.98 -13.88
CA LEU A 359 11.13 -4.19 -14.19
C LEU A 359 12.30 -3.86 -15.12
N ILE A 360 12.12 -2.99 -16.12
CA ILE A 360 13.21 -2.51 -16.99
C ILE A 360 14.35 -1.93 -16.15
N ASP A 361 14.03 -1.01 -15.25
CA ASP A 361 15.01 -0.32 -14.42
C ASP A 361 15.74 -1.27 -13.46
N LYS A 362 14.98 -2.13 -12.77
CA LYS A 362 15.56 -3.13 -11.86
C LYS A 362 16.45 -4.12 -12.59
N VAL A 363 16.04 -4.59 -13.77
CA VAL A 363 16.84 -5.52 -14.57
C VAL A 363 18.14 -4.85 -15.02
N ALA A 364 18.08 -3.61 -15.54
CA ALA A 364 19.27 -2.87 -15.94
C ALA A 364 20.28 -2.69 -14.79
N GLU A 365 19.80 -2.31 -13.60
CA GLU A 365 20.63 -2.17 -12.40
C GLU A 365 21.28 -3.51 -11.99
N ASN A 366 20.49 -4.60 -11.97
CA ASN A 366 20.99 -5.91 -11.55
C ASN A 366 21.93 -6.54 -12.57
N ILE A 367 21.76 -6.28 -13.87
CA ILE A 367 22.72 -6.63 -14.91
C ILE A 367 24.09 -6.02 -14.60
N LEU A 368 24.13 -4.71 -14.36
CA LEU A 368 25.38 -4.01 -14.07
C LEU A 368 26.01 -4.48 -12.75
N SER A 369 25.18 -4.74 -11.74
CA SER A 369 25.63 -5.31 -10.47
C SER A 369 26.22 -6.71 -10.63
N ALA A 370 25.57 -7.58 -11.41
CA ALA A 370 26.00 -8.95 -11.65
C ALA A 370 27.32 -9.02 -12.43
N ILE A 371 27.56 -8.10 -13.36
CA ILE A 371 28.83 -8.00 -14.08
C ILE A 371 29.96 -7.57 -13.14
N ARG A 372 29.67 -6.69 -12.18
CA ARG A 372 30.66 -6.16 -11.24
C ARG A 372 30.99 -7.14 -10.11
N ASN A 373 29.98 -7.83 -9.58
CA ASN A 373 30.08 -8.76 -8.47
C ASN A 373 29.52 -10.14 -8.89
N PRO A 374 30.15 -10.84 -9.84
CA PRO A 374 29.60 -12.08 -10.38
C PRO A 374 29.37 -13.15 -9.30
N GLU A 375 30.20 -13.20 -8.26
CA GLU A 375 30.10 -14.10 -7.11
C GLU A 375 28.80 -13.98 -6.31
N GLU A 376 28.09 -12.85 -6.38
CA GLU A 376 26.78 -12.66 -5.72
C GLU A 376 25.63 -13.32 -6.51
N THR A 377 25.90 -13.75 -7.74
CA THR A 377 24.90 -14.25 -8.70
C THR A 377 25.17 -15.66 -9.20
N ILE A 378 26.24 -16.32 -8.71
CA ILE A 378 26.62 -17.68 -9.09
C ILE A 378 26.24 -18.65 -7.96
N LEU A 379 25.55 -19.74 -8.32
CA LEU A 379 25.08 -20.77 -7.38
C LEU A 379 26.23 -21.54 -6.70
N PHE A 380 27.32 -21.81 -7.41
CA PHE A 380 28.46 -22.60 -6.91
C PHE A 380 29.73 -21.76 -6.89
N LYS A 381 30.23 -21.44 -5.69
CA LYS A 381 31.52 -20.76 -5.50
C LYS A 381 32.69 -21.59 -6.04
#